data_AF-A0A0Q6TUT4-F1
#
_entry.id   AF-A0A0Q6TUT4-F1
#
_cell.length_a   1.000
_cell.length_b   1.000
_cell.length_c   1.000
_cell.angle_alpha   90.00
_cell.angle_beta   90.00
_cell.angle_gamma   90.00
#
_symmetry.space_group_name_H-M   'P 1'
#
loop_
_entity.id
_entity.type
_entity.pdbx_description
1 polymer ?
#
loop_
_entity_poly.entity_id
_entity_poly.type
_entity_poly.pdbx_seq_one_letter_code
_entity_poly.pdbx_strand_id
1 'polypeptide(L)'
;MRRSKISLKAEVSSRGGVSDLLKEPGDAVLIQRGVPRWLMLKCPCGCGEEIPVNLDARAGKAWRLYRSKTGLTLFPSVWRDTGCEAHFIIWRDQIVTFGGGQASNNSPALTLDVSDLARRTLAAWPGGDFISYVDVADQLGEIPWDVQEACYRLVEKGLMVAGKGSNRGSFRKV
;
A
#
# COMPACT_ATOMS: atom_id res chain seq x y z
N MET A 1 18.62 -10.67 -5.24
CA MET A 1 18.72 -9.20 -5.38
C MET A 1 17.40 -8.59 -4.91
N ARG A 2 17.42 -7.55 -4.08
CA ARG A 2 16.20 -6.85 -3.63
C ARG A 2 15.61 -6.05 -4.79
N ARG A 3 14.29 -6.03 -4.94
CA ARG A 3 13.61 -5.28 -6.01
C ARG A 3 12.79 -4.13 -5.44
N SER A 4 12.89 -2.99 -6.10
CA SER A 4 12.28 -1.72 -5.70
C SER A 4 10.97 -1.42 -6.42
N LYS A 5 10.62 -2.22 -7.44
CA LYS A 5 9.39 -2.06 -8.21
C LYS A 5 8.68 -3.41 -8.38
N ILE A 6 7.37 -3.36 -8.37
CA ILE A 6 6.51 -4.50 -8.69
C ILE A 6 6.40 -4.66 -10.21
N SER A 7 6.28 -5.90 -10.67
CA SER A 7 6.08 -6.21 -12.08
C SER A 7 4.91 -7.19 -12.23
N LEU A 8 3.73 -6.70 -12.56
CA LEU A 8 2.58 -7.53 -12.87
C LEU A 8 2.80 -8.24 -14.21
N LYS A 9 2.95 -9.56 -14.18
CA LYS A 9 3.25 -10.38 -15.38
C LYS A 9 2.01 -10.81 -16.12
N ALA A 10 0.96 -11.15 -15.40
CA ALA A 10 -0.26 -11.68 -15.97
C ALA A 10 -1.46 -11.49 -15.04
N GLU A 11 -2.63 -11.58 -15.66
CA GLU A 11 -3.91 -11.76 -14.98
C GLU A 11 -4.48 -13.12 -15.42
N VAL A 12 -4.76 -13.99 -14.46
CA VAL A 12 -5.19 -15.37 -14.71
C VAL A 12 -6.46 -15.71 -13.93
N SER A 13 -7.18 -16.73 -14.38
CA SER A 13 -8.44 -17.16 -13.73
C SER A 13 -8.26 -18.20 -12.62
N SER A 14 -7.07 -18.81 -12.52
CA SER A 14 -6.76 -19.87 -11.54
C SER A 14 -5.30 -19.83 -11.10
N ARG A 15 -4.96 -20.60 -10.06
CA ARG A 15 -3.58 -20.73 -9.55
C ARG A 15 -2.66 -21.59 -10.43
N GLY A 16 -3.20 -22.35 -11.38
CA GLY A 16 -2.40 -23.25 -12.22
C GLY A 16 -1.37 -22.46 -13.04
N GLY A 17 -0.10 -22.88 -12.98
CA GLY A 17 1.01 -22.26 -13.72
C GLY A 17 1.47 -20.89 -13.21
N VAL A 18 0.96 -20.39 -12.08
CA VAL A 18 1.37 -19.07 -11.55
C VAL A 18 2.85 -19.03 -11.19
N SER A 19 3.38 -20.08 -10.56
CA SER A 19 4.80 -20.17 -10.18
C SER A 19 5.73 -20.14 -11.41
N ASP A 20 5.24 -20.51 -12.60
CA ASP A 20 6.01 -20.41 -13.83
C ASP A 20 6.19 -18.96 -14.30
N LEU A 21 5.34 -18.05 -13.85
CA LEU A 21 5.39 -16.63 -14.20
C LEU A 21 6.17 -15.80 -13.16
N LEU A 22 6.36 -16.31 -11.94
CA LEU A 22 7.01 -15.63 -10.82
C LEU A 22 8.52 -15.94 -10.77
N LYS A 23 9.27 -15.43 -11.75
CA LYS A 23 10.70 -15.74 -11.91
C LYS A 23 11.59 -14.85 -11.03
N GLU A 24 11.36 -13.55 -11.07
CA GLU A 24 12.21 -12.56 -10.39
C GLU A 24 11.53 -11.98 -9.14
N PRO A 25 12.30 -11.55 -8.12
CA PRO A 25 11.74 -10.82 -6.98
C PRO A 25 10.90 -9.61 -7.43
N GLY A 26 9.75 -9.40 -6.80
CA GLY A 26 8.81 -8.35 -7.19
C GLY A 26 7.95 -8.68 -8.41
N ASP A 27 8.12 -9.83 -9.05
CA ASP A 27 7.14 -10.33 -10.01
C ASP A 27 5.82 -10.62 -9.30
N ALA A 28 4.71 -10.32 -9.99
CA ALA A 28 3.37 -10.47 -9.48
C ALA A 28 2.45 -11.10 -10.52
N VAL A 29 1.49 -11.90 -10.07
CA VAL A 29 0.39 -12.40 -10.90
C VAL A 29 -0.93 -12.17 -10.16
N LEU A 30 -1.88 -11.55 -10.86
CA LEU A 30 -3.21 -11.32 -10.33
C LEU A 30 -4.11 -12.51 -10.71
N ILE A 31 -4.72 -13.13 -9.70
CA ILE A 31 -5.72 -14.17 -9.89
C ILE A 31 -7.10 -13.55 -9.69
N GLN A 32 -7.93 -13.58 -10.73
CA GLN A 32 -9.26 -12.99 -10.70
C GLN A 32 -10.29 -13.84 -11.44
N ARG A 33 -11.51 -13.88 -10.91
CA ARG A 33 -12.66 -14.54 -11.55
C ARG A 33 -13.91 -13.73 -11.26
N GLY A 34 -14.23 -12.79 -12.16
CA GLY A 34 -15.22 -11.73 -11.97
C GLY A 34 -14.80 -10.66 -10.97
N VAL A 35 -14.09 -11.05 -9.91
CA VAL A 35 -13.47 -10.16 -8.92
C VAL A 35 -12.03 -10.62 -8.61
N PRO A 36 -11.14 -9.71 -8.19
CA PRO A 36 -9.81 -10.06 -7.67
C PRO A 36 -9.92 -11.05 -6.51
N ARG A 37 -9.07 -12.09 -6.51
CA ARG A 37 -9.04 -13.10 -5.45
C ARG A 37 -7.69 -13.15 -4.74
N TRP A 38 -6.61 -13.18 -5.51
CA TRP A 38 -5.25 -13.26 -4.98
C TRP A 38 -4.30 -12.41 -5.79
N LEU A 39 -3.32 -11.80 -5.12
CA LEU A 39 -2.10 -11.35 -5.76
C LEU A 39 -0.98 -12.28 -5.30
N MET A 40 -0.45 -13.07 -6.22
CA MET A 40 0.70 -13.94 -5.95
C MET A 40 1.97 -13.16 -6.27
N LEU A 41 2.91 -13.09 -5.33
CA LEU A 41 4.12 -12.27 -5.43
C LEU A 41 5.36 -13.13 -5.23
N LYS A 42 6.41 -12.93 -6.02
CA LYS A 42 7.74 -13.41 -5.66
C LYS A 42 8.35 -12.43 -4.66
N CYS A 43 8.73 -12.91 -3.47
CA CYS A 43 9.12 -12.07 -2.35
C CYS A 43 10.21 -11.05 -2.76
N PRO A 44 9.95 -9.74 -2.60
CA PRO A 44 10.83 -8.71 -3.15
C PRO A 44 12.13 -8.52 -2.36
N CYS A 45 12.26 -9.13 -1.18
CA CYS A 45 13.53 -9.17 -0.46
C CYS A 45 14.56 -10.07 -1.18
N GLY A 46 14.11 -10.98 -2.05
CA GLY A 46 14.97 -11.89 -2.79
C GLY A 46 15.18 -13.25 -2.14
N CYS A 47 14.44 -13.62 -1.08
CA CYS A 47 14.52 -14.95 -0.46
C CYS A 47 13.99 -16.09 -1.35
N GLY A 48 13.30 -15.76 -2.45
CA GLY A 48 12.77 -16.74 -3.40
C GLY A 48 11.39 -17.30 -3.06
N GLU A 49 10.84 -17.00 -1.88
CA GLU A 49 9.51 -17.47 -1.51
C GLU A 49 8.38 -16.73 -2.26
N GLU A 50 7.25 -17.41 -2.43
CA GLU A 50 6.03 -16.84 -2.99
C GLU A 50 5.09 -16.38 -1.87
N ILE A 51 4.55 -15.18 -1.99
CA ILE A 51 3.65 -14.57 -1.00
C ILE A 51 2.24 -14.52 -1.60
N PRO A 52 1.30 -15.33 -1.10
CA PRO A 52 -0.10 -15.21 -1.46
C PRO A 52 -0.74 -14.05 -0.67
N VAL A 53 -1.22 -13.03 -1.38
CA VAL A 53 -1.97 -11.93 -0.79
C VAL A 53 -3.45 -12.11 -1.07
N ASN A 54 -4.26 -12.28 -0.02
CA ASN A 54 -5.71 -12.38 -0.17
C ASN A 54 -6.30 -11.02 -0.59
N LEU A 55 -7.07 -11.00 -1.67
CA LEU A 55 -7.82 -9.82 -2.14
C LEU A 55 -9.33 -10.00 -1.97
N ASP A 56 -9.79 -11.18 -1.53
CA ASP A 56 -11.20 -11.49 -1.38
C ASP A 56 -11.64 -11.36 0.08
N ALA A 57 -12.35 -10.27 0.39
CA ALA A 57 -12.86 -10.00 1.73
C ALA A 57 -13.84 -11.07 2.24
N ARG A 58 -14.46 -11.85 1.35
CA ARG A 58 -15.36 -12.97 1.74
C ARG A 58 -14.57 -14.17 2.27
N ALA A 59 -13.30 -14.28 1.92
CA ALA A 59 -12.42 -15.36 2.36
C ALA A 59 -11.66 -15.03 3.66
N GLY A 60 -11.84 -13.82 4.21
CA GLY A 60 -11.20 -13.34 5.42
C GLY A 60 -10.63 -11.94 5.27
N LYS A 61 -9.68 -11.57 6.14
CA LYS A 61 -8.95 -10.29 6.02
C LYS A 61 -8.29 -10.21 4.64
N ALA A 62 -8.53 -9.12 3.95
CA ALA A 62 -8.10 -8.93 2.57
C ALA A 62 -7.42 -7.59 2.39
N TRP A 63 -6.45 -7.57 1.49
CA TRP A 63 -5.85 -6.35 1.00
C TRP A 63 -6.73 -5.75 -0.09
N ARG A 64 -6.72 -4.43 -0.15
CA ARG A 64 -7.32 -3.64 -1.21
C ARG A 64 -6.29 -3.42 -2.30
N LEU A 65 -6.66 -3.77 -3.52
CA LEU A 65 -5.85 -3.57 -4.71
C LEU A 65 -6.39 -2.35 -5.47
N TYR A 66 -5.54 -1.34 -5.63
CA TYR A 66 -5.83 -0.16 -6.45
C TYR A 66 -4.99 -0.21 -7.71
N ARG A 67 -5.63 0.04 -8.85
CA ARG A 67 -4.96 0.11 -10.16
C ARG A 67 -5.36 1.41 -10.82
N SER A 68 -4.37 2.19 -11.20
CA SER A 68 -4.59 3.42 -11.97
C SER A 68 -3.43 3.64 -12.95
N LYS A 69 -3.45 4.77 -13.66
CA LYS A 69 -2.34 5.20 -14.51
C LYS A 69 -1.04 5.42 -13.71
N THR A 70 -1.13 5.61 -12.41
CA THR A 70 0.02 5.86 -11.53
C THR A 70 0.63 4.58 -10.97
N GLY A 71 0.08 3.41 -11.33
CA GLY A 71 0.60 2.11 -10.98
C GLY A 71 -0.31 1.30 -10.05
N LEU A 72 0.20 0.12 -9.68
CA LEU A 72 -0.42 -0.79 -8.74
C LEU A 72 -0.12 -0.37 -7.31
N THR A 73 -1.16 -0.32 -6.48
CA THR A 73 -1.04 -0.07 -5.04
C THR A 73 -1.79 -1.14 -4.26
N LEU A 74 -1.18 -1.62 -3.18
CA LEU A 74 -1.73 -2.58 -2.26
C LEU A 74 -1.84 -1.96 -0.86
N PHE A 75 -2.99 -2.11 -0.22
CA PHE A 75 -3.23 -1.62 1.13
C PHE A 75 -3.88 -2.69 2.01
N PRO A 76 -3.47 -2.89 3.27
CA PRO A 76 -2.38 -2.22 3.99
C PRO A 76 -1.00 -2.80 3.62
N SER A 77 0.01 -2.66 4.48
CA SER A 77 1.33 -3.28 4.28
C SER A 77 1.24 -4.81 4.26
N VAL A 78 2.16 -5.43 3.53
CA VAL A 78 2.42 -6.87 3.62
C VAL A 78 3.50 -7.08 4.66
N TRP A 79 3.17 -7.84 5.70
CA TRP A 79 4.13 -8.25 6.72
C TRP A 79 4.07 -9.76 6.86
N ARG A 80 5.24 -10.38 6.81
CA ARG A 80 5.43 -11.79 7.10
C ARG A 80 5.94 -11.95 8.52
N ASP A 81 5.28 -12.80 9.29
CA ASP A 81 5.65 -13.19 10.65
C ASP A 81 6.54 -14.45 10.68
N THR A 82 6.82 -15.01 9.51
CA THR A 82 7.55 -16.27 9.30
C THR A 82 8.46 -16.16 8.07
N GLY A 83 9.45 -17.05 7.99
CA GLY A 83 10.42 -17.08 6.89
C GLY A 83 11.32 -15.85 6.90
N CYS A 84 11.43 -15.15 5.77
CA CYS A 84 12.29 -13.96 5.65
C CYS A 84 11.80 -12.69 6.40
N GLU A 85 10.64 -12.76 7.07
CA GLU A 85 10.05 -11.66 7.85
C GLU A 85 9.90 -10.33 7.09
N ALA A 86 9.78 -10.39 5.76
CA ALA A 86 9.71 -9.20 4.93
C ALA A 86 8.52 -8.30 5.32
N HIS A 87 8.79 -7.01 5.53
CA HIS A 87 7.78 -5.98 5.74
C HIS A 87 7.89 -4.89 4.67
N PHE A 88 6.84 -4.73 3.87
CA PHE A 88 6.81 -3.77 2.77
C PHE A 88 5.39 -3.30 2.44
N ILE A 89 5.30 -2.17 1.75
CA ILE A 89 4.10 -1.72 1.04
C ILE A 89 4.36 -1.77 -0.46
N ILE A 90 3.29 -1.91 -1.25
CA ILE A 90 3.32 -1.65 -2.69
C ILE A 90 2.51 -0.39 -2.92
N TRP A 91 3.14 0.66 -3.45
CA TRP A 91 2.54 1.96 -3.65
C TRP A 91 3.02 2.54 -4.97
N ARG A 92 2.11 2.76 -5.93
CA ARG A 92 2.41 3.33 -7.27
C ARG A 92 3.57 2.59 -7.95
N ASP A 93 3.42 1.27 -8.04
CA ASP A 93 4.41 0.28 -8.49
C ASP A 93 5.70 0.20 -7.66
N GLN A 94 5.93 1.06 -6.67
CA GLN A 94 7.11 1.02 -5.84
C GLN A 94 6.92 0.05 -4.68
N ILE A 95 7.97 -0.71 -4.39
CA ILE A 95 8.04 -1.59 -3.23
C ILE A 95 8.82 -0.85 -2.15
N VAL A 96 8.11 -0.29 -1.17
CA VAL A 96 8.75 0.42 -0.06
C VAL A 96 8.88 -0.53 1.11
N THR A 97 10.10 -0.82 1.48
CA THR A 97 10.42 -1.80 2.53
C THR A 97 10.78 -1.10 3.82
N PHE A 98 10.48 -1.74 4.94
CA PHE A 98 10.79 -1.23 6.28
C PHE A 98 11.84 -2.14 6.93
N GLY A 99 12.98 -1.56 7.32
CA GLY A 99 14.04 -2.26 8.04
C GLY A 99 14.96 -1.24 8.71
N GLY A 100 15.34 -1.49 9.97
CA GLY A 100 16.17 -0.54 10.73
C GLY A 100 15.48 0.81 11.04
N GLY A 101 14.14 0.86 11.01
CA GLY A 101 13.37 2.07 11.34
C GLY A 101 13.23 3.10 10.20
N GLN A 102 13.74 2.82 8.99
CA GLN A 102 13.61 3.72 7.84
C GLN A 102 12.92 3.04 6.65
N ALA A 103 12.14 3.81 5.90
CA ALA A 103 11.61 3.41 4.60
C ALA A 103 12.72 3.48 3.54
N SER A 104 12.65 2.61 2.53
CA SER A 104 13.59 2.67 1.40
C SER A 104 13.43 3.93 0.56
N ASN A 105 14.54 4.42 -0.03
CA ASN A 105 14.62 5.68 -0.80
C ASN A 105 13.81 5.69 -2.12
N ASN A 106 13.03 4.66 -2.41
CA ASN A 106 12.17 4.55 -3.59
C ASN A 106 10.70 4.85 -3.26
N SER A 107 10.41 5.47 -2.11
CA SER A 107 9.04 5.85 -1.75
C SER A 107 8.47 6.88 -2.74
N PRO A 108 7.25 6.65 -3.30
CA PRO A 108 6.54 7.66 -4.09
C PRO A 108 6.38 9.01 -3.38
N ALA A 109 6.32 9.02 -2.04
CA ALA A 109 6.23 10.24 -1.23
C ALA A 109 7.28 11.31 -1.59
N LEU A 110 8.46 10.88 -2.08
CA LEU A 110 9.56 11.78 -2.43
C LEU A 110 9.26 12.65 -3.66
N THR A 111 8.38 12.20 -4.55
CA THR A 111 8.11 12.87 -5.84
C THR A 111 6.64 13.15 -6.09
N LEU A 112 5.74 12.62 -5.26
CA LEU A 112 4.30 12.77 -5.44
C LEU A 112 3.86 14.20 -5.12
N ASP A 113 3.27 14.88 -6.11
CA ASP A 113 2.52 16.11 -5.85
C ASP A 113 1.15 15.75 -5.27
N VAL A 114 1.00 15.98 -3.97
CA VAL A 114 -0.25 15.79 -3.23
C VAL A 114 -0.95 17.11 -2.93
N SER A 115 -0.60 18.22 -3.59
CA SER A 115 -1.11 19.55 -3.20
C SER A 115 -2.63 19.67 -3.30
N ASP A 116 -3.23 19.22 -4.41
CA ASP A 116 -4.69 19.19 -4.55
C ASP A 116 -5.33 18.18 -3.60
N LEU A 117 -4.74 17.00 -3.46
CA LEU A 117 -5.24 15.98 -2.54
C LEU A 117 -5.22 16.49 -1.09
N ALA A 118 -4.14 17.13 -0.65
CA ALA A 118 -4.03 17.74 0.68
C ALA A 118 -5.12 18.79 0.92
N ARG A 119 -5.42 19.62 -0.08
CA ARG A 119 -6.53 20.59 0.00
C ARG A 119 -7.88 19.87 0.20
N ARG A 120 -8.16 18.83 -0.58
CA ARG A 120 -9.40 18.04 -0.47
C ARG A 120 -9.48 17.26 0.85
N THR A 121 -8.37 16.66 1.27
CA THR A 121 -8.23 15.97 2.56
C THR A 121 -8.53 16.92 3.73
N LEU A 122 -7.94 18.11 3.74
CA LEU A 122 -8.17 19.10 4.80
C LEU A 122 -9.62 19.61 4.83
N ALA A 123 -10.26 19.71 3.66
CA ALA A 123 -11.65 20.14 3.53
C ALA A 123 -12.63 19.06 3.99
N ALA A 124 -12.33 17.78 3.73
CA ALA A 124 -13.14 16.65 4.18
C ALA A 124 -12.91 16.27 5.65
N TRP A 125 -11.80 16.72 6.26
CA TRP A 125 -11.47 16.36 7.63
C TRP A 125 -12.44 16.97 8.65
N PRO A 126 -13.10 16.17 9.51
CA PRO A 126 -13.96 16.72 10.56
C PRO A 126 -13.11 17.41 11.63
N GLY A 127 -13.64 18.46 12.24
CA GLY A 127 -12.92 19.22 13.28
C GLY A 127 -12.87 18.47 14.61
N GLY A 128 -11.85 18.75 15.43
CA GLY A 128 -11.83 18.43 16.86
C GLY A 128 -11.13 17.14 17.27
N ASP A 129 -11.27 16.05 16.51
CA ASP A 129 -10.82 14.71 16.92
C ASP A 129 -9.69 14.12 16.05
N PHE A 130 -9.02 13.09 16.59
CA PHE A 130 -8.11 12.25 15.82
C PHE A 130 -8.91 11.25 14.99
N ILE A 131 -8.81 11.35 13.66
CA ILE A 131 -9.52 10.50 12.72
C ILE A 131 -8.52 9.67 11.92
N SER A 132 -8.88 8.42 11.63
CA SER A 132 -8.08 7.55 10.78
C SER A 132 -7.99 8.13 9.36
N TYR A 133 -6.77 8.21 8.80
CA TYR A 133 -6.62 8.61 7.38
C TYR A 133 -7.30 7.62 6.43
N VAL A 134 -7.54 6.38 6.88
CA VAL A 134 -8.22 5.36 6.08
C VAL A 134 -9.68 5.73 5.88
N ASP A 135 -10.35 6.22 6.94
CA ASP A 135 -11.77 6.59 6.87
C ASP A 135 -11.97 7.78 5.93
N VAL A 136 -11.06 8.76 5.98
CA VAL A 136 -11.09 9.91 5.07
C VAL A 136 -10.73 9.51 3.64
N ALA A 137 -9.79 8.58 3.46
CA ALA A 137 -9.50 8.03 2.14
C ALA A 137 -10.72 7.33 1.52
N ASP A 138 -11.45 6.56 2.34
CA ASP A 138 -12.66 5.86 1.91
C ASP A 138 -13.79 6.84 1.55
N GLN A 139 -13.97 7.89 2.35
CA GLN A 139 -14.91 8.97 2.05
C GLN A 139 -14.58 9.70 0.73
N LEU A 140 -13.30 9.93 0.47
CA LEU A 140 -12.84 10.63 -0.74
C LEU A 140 -12.75 9.72 -1.98
N GLY A 141 -12.82 8.40 -1.82
CA GLY A 141 -12.55 7.44 -2.89
C GLY A 141 -11.09 7.44 -3.34
N GLU A 142 -10.17 7.77 -2.43
CA GLU A 142 -8.74 7.95 -2.72
C GLU A 142 -7.90 6.79 -2.20
N ILE A 143 -6.64 6.70 -2.67
CA ILE A 143 -5.69 5.69 -2.19
C ILE A 143 -5.24 6.06 -0.77
N PRO A 144 -5.37 5.17 0.24
CA PRO A 144 -5.03 5.51 1.62
C PRO A 144 -3.58 5.94 1.83
N TRP A 145 -2.62 5.37 1.10
CA TRP A 145 -1.22 5.82 1.16
C TRP A 145 -1.03 7.26 0.65
N ASP A 146 -1.77 7.65 -0.40
CA ASP A 146 -1.72 9.02 -0.91
C ASP A 146 -2.33 10.00 0.10
N VAL A 147 -3.44 9.62 0.76
CA VAL A 147 -4.07 10.44 1.82
C VAL A 147 -3.19 10.53 3.05
N GLN A 148 -2.53 9.45 3.46
CA GLN A 148 -1.56 9.47 4.55
C GLN A 148 -0.41 10.44 4.25
N GLU A 149 0.15 10.39 3.04
CA GLU A 149 1.19 11.33 2.60
C GLU A 149 0.67 12.77 2.61
N ALA A 150 -0.53 13.02 2.09
CA ALA A 150 -1.17 14.33 2.14
C ALA A 150 -1.33 14.84 3.58
N CYS A 151 -1.71 13.97 4.53
CA CYS A 151 -1.79 14.32 5.95
C CYS A 151 -0.42 14.70 6.51
N TYR A 152 0.65 13.96 6.19
CA TYR A 152 2.00 14.33 6.62
C TYR A 152 2.45 15.68 6.05
N ARG A 153 2.13 16.00 4.78
CA ARG A 153 2.38 17.34 4.21
C ARG A 153 1.59 18.45 4.92
N LEU A 154 0.37 18.16 5.37
CA LEU A 154 -0.42 19.10 6.17
C LEU A 154 0.15 19.29 7.58
N VAL A 155 0.71 18.22 8.17
CA VAL A 155 1.44 18.30 9.45
C VAL A 155 2.70 19.16 9.31
N GLU A 156 3.49 18.98 8.25
CA GLU A 156 4.66 19.82 7.93
C GLU A 156 4.29 21.31 7.81
N LYS A 157 3.09 21.61 7.30
CA LYS A 157 2.54 22.96 7.19
C LYS A 157 1.86 23.48 8.46
N GLY A 158 1.81 22.69 9.53
CA GLY A 158 1.16 23.07 10.80
C GLY A 158 -0.37 23.12 10.74
N LEU A 159 -0.99 22.50 9.73
CA LEU A 159 -2.45 22.47 9.55
C LEU A 159 -3.10 21.23 10.20
N MET A 160 -2.30 20.23 10.53
CA MET A 160 -2.72 19.00 11.19
C MET A 160 -1.69 18.53 12.20
N VAL A 161 -2.11 17.64 13.09
CA VAL A 161 -1.25 16.93 14.05
C VAL A 161 -1.40 15.43 13.85
N ALA A 162 -0.27 14.72 13.73
CA ALA A 162 -0.24 13.27 13.67
C ALA A 162 -0.41 12.63 15.05
N GLY A 163 -1.29 11.64 15.16
CA GLY A 163 -1.51 10.86 16.37
C GLY A 163 -0.33 9.95 16.70
N LYS A 164 -0.12 9.69 17.98
CA LYS A 164 0.93 8.81 18.52
C LYS A 164 0.30 7.68 19.35
N GLY A 165 1.08 6.63 19.64
CA GLY A 165 0.62 5.50 20.46
C GLY A 165 -0.62 4.84 19.86
N SER A 166 -1.70 4.77 20.62
CA SER A 166 -3.00 4.22 20.18
C SER A 166 -3.63 4.98 19.00
N ASN A 167 -3.25 6.25 18.79
CA ASN A 167 -3.75 7.09 17.70
C ASN A 167 -2.81 7.06 16.48
N ARG A 168 -1.85 6.13 16.40
CA ARG A 168 -0.96 6.02 15.24
C ARG A 168 -1.79 5.73 13.98
N GLY A 169 -1.53 6.48 12.91
CA GLY A 169 -2.36 6.41 11.69
C GLY A 169 -3.66 7.20 11.80
N SER A 170 -3.79 8.08 12.79
CA SER A 170 -4.86 9.08 12.85
C SER A 170 -4.28 10.49 12.87
N PHE A 171 -5.06 11.47 12.41
CA PHE A 171 -4.66 12.87 12.38
C PHE A 171 -5.79 13.76 12.88
N ARG A 172 -5.44 14.92 13.44
CA ARG A 172 -6.37 15.94 13.92
C ARG A 172 -6.06 17.27 13.24
N LYS A 173 -7.09 18.00 12.83
CA LYS A 173 -6.96 19.35 12.29
C LYS A 173 -6.56 20.33 13.41
N VAL A 174 -5.64 21.25 13.10
CA VAL A 174 -5.24 22.34 14.02
C VAL A 174 -6.33 23.41 14.06
#